data_AF-A0A1G2US77-F1
#
_entry.id   AF-A0A1G2US77-F1
#
_cell.length_a   1.000
_cell.length_b   1.000
_cell.length_c   1.000
_cell.angle_alpha   90.00
_cell.angle_beta   90.00
_cell.angle_gamma   90.00
#
_symmetry.space_group_name_H-M   'P 1'
#
loop_
_entity.id
_entity.type
_entity.pdbx_description
1 polymer ?
#
loop_
_entity_poly.entity_id
_entity_poly.type
_entity_poly.pdbx_seq_one_letter_code
_entity_poly.pdbx_strand_id
1 'polypeptide(L)'
;MSHMNEIIQKNIDFLNIYNRSYRLAAAVFMISNVMDQDEELRTKIKNLSLELVSMSVNLKDTDFGYAKKLTENIEKNSLELMSMLDIASIAGLISKMNAGILKEEFKSFILELGKFTEKFEDNKNLSVRSIFEQSQILNTNNNLEKTNFRYGVKDNLLYGGEMRNMQTNGKENGGKNGNGHKRKDLRKNTILEFIKGHNNVSIKDIVPNIIGCSEKTVQRELISLINENKIKKIGERRWSKYSIVT
;
A
#
# COMPACT_ATOMS: atom_id res chain seq x y z
N MET A 1 -15.17 -16.72 6.66
CA MET A 1 -15.42 -15.39 7.26
C MET A 1 -15.75 -14.42 6.13
N SER A 2 -16.79 -13.59 6.28
CA SER A 2 -17.18 -12.61 5.25
C SER A 2 -16.03 -11.62 4.97
N HIS A 3 -15.85 -11.20 3.71
CA HIS A 3 -14.86 -10.16 3.32
C HIS A 3 -14.98 -8.88 4.16
N MET A 4 -16.20 -8.56 4.61
CA MET A 4 -16.47 -7.47 5.54
C MET A 4 -15.75 -7.63 6.89
N ASN A 5 -15.65 -8.85 7.42
CA ASN A 5 -14.94 -9.12 8.69
C ASN A 5 -13.42 -8.95 8.54
N GLU A 6 -12.87 -9.26 7.36
CA GLU A 6 -11.44 -9.10 7.08
C GLU A 6 -11.05 -7.61 7.00
N ILE A 7 -11.89 -6.78 6.34
CA ILE A 7 -11.70 -5.33 6.28
C ILE A 7 -11.80 -4.70 7.68
N ILE A 8 -12.78 -5.13 8.48
CA ILE A 8 -12.95 -4.66 9.85
C ILE A 8 -11.72 -5.04 10.70
N GLN A 9 -11.22 -6.28 10.58
CA GLN A 9 -10.06 -6.72 11.35
C GLN A 9 -8.77 -5.97 10.96
N LYS A 10 -8.54 -5.75 9.67
CA LYS A 10 -7.40 -4.93 9.17
C LYS A 10 -7.45 -3.50 9.72
N ASN A 11 -8.63 -2.89 9.78
CA ASN A 11 -8.81 -1.57 10.36
C ASN A 11 -8.55 -1.54 11.87
N ILE A 12 -8.97 -2.57 12.62
CA ILE A 12 -8.70 -2.69 14.04
C ILE A 12 -7.20 -2.85 14.30
N ASP A 13 -6.54 -3.74 13.54
CA ASP A 13 -5.11 -4.03 13.70
C ASP A 13 -4.25 -2.80 13.39
N PHE A 14 -4.55 -2.07 12.31
CA PHE A 14 -3.93 -0.78 12.00
C PHE A 14 -4.13 0.23 13.15
N LEU A 15 -5.37 0.37 13.63
CA LEU A 15 -5.71 1.35 14.65
C LEU A 15 -4.97 1.07 15.97
N ASN A 16 -4.73 -0.20 16.29
CA ASN A 16 -3.93 -0.60 17.45
C ASN A 16 -2.48 -0.14 17.34
N ILE A 17 -1.82 -0.41 16.20
CA ILE A 17 -0.44 0.04 15.94
C ILE A 17 -0.35 1.57 16.01
N TYR A 18 -1.26 2.27 15.32
CA TYR A 18 -1.32 3.72 15.35
C TYR A 18 -1.47 4.27 16.77
N ASN A 19 -2.45 3.77 17.53
CA ASN A 19 -2.70 4.24 18.90
C ASN A 19 -1.51 3.98 19.83
N ARG A 20 -0.81 2.85 19.67
CA ARG A 20 0.39 2.57 20.46
C ARG A 20 1.55 3.49 20.08
N SER A 21 1.78 3.71 18.79
CA SER A 21 2.82 4.64 18.33
C SER A 21 2.60 6.05 18.90
N TYR A 22 1.35 6.51 18.93
CA TYR A 22 0.96 7.79 19.52
C TYR A 22 1.23 7.85 21.02
N ARG A 23 0.85 6.81 21.78
CA ARG A 23 1.08 6.74 23.23
C ARG A 23 2.56 6.72 23.58
N LEU A 24 3.35 5.95 22.82
CA LEU A 24 4.81 5.92 22.96
C LEU A 24 5.43 7.29 22.66
N ALA A 25 5.03 7.94 21.58
CA ALA A 25 5.51 9.28 21.25
C ALA A 25 5.14 10.29 22.35
N ALA A 26 3.91 10.26 22.88
CA ALA A 26 3.50 11.11 23.99
C ALA A 26 4.37 10.89 25.24
N ALA A 27 4.64 9.64 25.60
CA ALA A 27 5.51 9.29 26.73
C ALA A 27 6.95 9.77 26.50
N VAL A 28 7.50 9.55 25.30
CA VAL A 28 8.83 10.07 24.91
C VAL A 28 8.88 11.59 25.04
N PHE A 29 7.85 12.32 24.59
CA PHE A 29 7.77 13.77 24.76
C PHE A 29 7.78 14.18 26.23
N MET A 30 7.02 13.49 27.09
CA MET A 30 7.01 13.78 28.53
C MET A 30 8.39 13.60 29.15
N ILE A 31 9.10 12.54 28.80
CA ILE A 31 10.41 12.20 29.40
C ILE A 31 11.53 13.05 28.78
N SER A 32 11.37 13.47 27.53
CA SER A 32 12.30 14.41 26.89
C SER A 32 12.24 15.80 27.53
N ASN A 33 11.13 16.19 28.17
CA ASN A 33 11.02 17.49 28.83
C ASN A 33 11.84 17.58 30.13
N VAL A 34 12.30 16.47 30.71
CA VAL A 34 13.23 16.50 31.84
C VAL A 34 14.71 16.54 31.41
N MET A 35 14.98 16.46 30.10
CA MET A 35 16.31 16.60 29.52
C MET A 35 16.65 18.08 29.34
N ASP A 36 16.97 18.78 30.43
CA ASP A 36 17.24 20.22 30.39
C ASP A 36 18.64 20.57 29.85
N GLN A 37 19.56 19.60 29.84
CA GLN A 37 20.98 19.85 29.58
C GLN A 37 21.43 19.55 28.14
N ASP A 38 20.59 18.90 27.32
CA ASP A 38 20.95 18.48 25.95
C ASP A 38 19.80 18.75 24.97
N GLU A 39 19.85 19.93 24.32
CA GLU A 39 18.87 20.36 23.32
C GLU A 39 18.90 19.49 22.06
N GLU A 40 20.08 19.00 21.66
CA GLU A 40 20.26 18.25 20.41
C GLU A 40 19.65 16.86 20.52
N LEU A 41 20.02 16.11 21.57
CA LEU A 41 19.48 14.79 21.83
C LEU A 41 17.97 14.85 22.04
N ARG A 42 17.50 15.82 22.82
CA ARG A 42 16.08 16.04 23.07
C ARG A 42 15.29 16.27 21.79
N THR A 43 15.80 17.16 20.92
CA THR A 43 15.16 17.47 19.64
C THR A 43 15.13 16.24 18.73
N LYS A 44 16.24 15.49 18.67
CA LYS A 44 16.33 14.29 17.84
C LYS A 44 15.38 13.19 18.32
N ILE A 45 15.29 12.92 19.63
CA ILE A 45 14.33 11.98 20.22
C ILE A 45 12.88 12.39 19.91
N LYS A 46 12.54 13.67 20.05
CA LYS A 46 11.21 14.20 19.73
C LYS A 46 10.87 13.97 18.26
N ASN A 47 11.76 14.35 17.34
CA ASN A 47 11.55 14.19 15.90
C ASN A 47 11.35 12.73 15.51
N LEU A 48 12.21 11.84 16.00
CA LEU A 48 12.13 10.41 15.70
C LEU A 48 10.82 9.79 16.20
N SER A 49 10.33 10.22 17.37
CA SER A 49 9.04 9.78 17.91
C SER A 49 7.84 10.27 17.08
N LEU A 50 7.89 11.48 16.53
CA LEU A 50 6.87 11.99 15.59
C LEU A 50 6.90 11.23 14.27
N GLU A 51 8.09 10.92 13.77
CA GLU A 51 8.27 10.13 12.56
C GLU A 51 7.64 8.75 12.71
N LEU A 52 7.78 8.12 13.88
CA LEU A 52 7.17 6.85 14.24
C LEU A 52 5.64 6.87 14.12
N VAL A 53 5.00 7.95 14.58
CA VAL A 53 3.56 8.15 14.42
C VAL A 53 3.19 8.35 12.95
N SER A 54 3.96 9.16 12.22
CA SER A 54 3.76 9.40 10.79
C SER A 54 3.84 8.11 9.97
N MET A 55 4.86 7.29 10.21
CA MET A 55 5.00 5.97 9.60
C MET A 55 3.83 5.06 9.97
N SER A 56 3.38 5.09 11.23
CA SER A 56 2.25 4.26 11.66
C SER A 56 0.95 4.64 10.96
N VAL A 57 0.70 5.93 10.70
CA VAL A 57 -0.46 6.39 9.89
C VAL A 57 -0.39 5.84 8.46
N ASN A 58 0.81 5.77 7.89
CA ASN A 58 1.02 5.28 6.54
C ASN A 58 0.77 3.77 6.40
N LEU A 59 0.53 3.02 7.48
CA LEU A 59 0.10 1.60 7.39
C LEU A 59 -1.37 1.47 6.98
N LYS A 60 -2.12 2.57 6.97
CA LYS A 60 -3.53 2.56 6.59
C LYS A 60 -3.67 2.31 5.08
N ASP A 61 -4.54 1.37 4.71
CA ASP A 61 -4.93 1.11 3.32
C ASP A 61 -3.75 0.73 2.39
N THR A 62 -2.61 0.28 2.93
CA THR A 62 -1.42 -0.07 2.14
C THR A 62 -1.38 -1.51 1.67
N ASP A 63 -0.71 -1.74 0.53
CA ASP A 63 -0.42 -3.08 0.04
C ASP A 63 0.57 -3.82 0.95
N PHE A 64 0.55 -5.15 0.91
CA PHE A 64 1.37 -5.99 1.80
C PHE A 64 2.87 -5.71 1.70
N GLY A 65 3.40 -5.55 0.48
CA GLY A 65 4.84 -5.36 0.27
C GLY A 65 5.30 -4.04 0.87
N TYR A 66 4.49 -3.00 0.68
CA TYR A 66 4.72 -1.70 1.30
C TYR A 66 4.53 -1.74 2.83
N ALA A 67 3.48 -2.39 3.33
CA ALA A 67 3.20 -2.54 4.75
C ALA A 67 4.36 -3.24 5.48
N LYS A 68 4.88 -4.35 4.93
CA LYS A 68 6.05 -5.06 5.50
C LYS A 68 7.27 -4.15 5.61
N LYS A 69 7.62 -3.46 4.52
CA LYS A 69 8.74 -2.51 4.51
C LYS A 69 8.54 -1.37 5.50
N LEU A 70 7.31 -0.89 5.63
CA LEU A 70 6.96 0.18 6.56
C LEU A 70 7.07 -0.30 8.01
N THR A 71 6.59 -1.50 8.34
CA THR A 71 6.78 -2.13 9.65
C THR A 71 8.27 -2.28 9.98
N GLU A 72 9.09 -2.77 9.04
CA GLU A 72 10.55 -2.87 9.24
C GLU A 72 11.21 -1.52 9.53
N ASN A 73 10.72 -0.44 8.92
CA ASN A 73 11.21 0.91 9.21
C ASN A 73 10.75 1.41 10.59
N ILE A 74 9.50 1.15 10.96
CA ILE A 74 8.96 1.48 12.29
C ILE A 74 9.76 0.75 13.38
N GLU A 75 10.11 -0.53 13.15
CA GLU A 75 10.96 -1.32 14.04
C GLU A 75 12.35 -0.69 14.21
N LYS A 76 13.01 -0.33 13.10
CA LYS A 76 14.33 0.33 13.14
C LYS A 76 14.29 1.64 13.92
N ASN A 77 13.29 2.50 13.68
CA ASN A 77 13.14 3.75 14.42
C ASN A 77 12.84 3.53 15.91
N SER A 78 12.10 2.47 16.24
CA SER A 78 11.83 2.08 17.63
C SER A 78 13.13 1.67 18.34
N LEU A 79 13.97 0.88 17.68
CA LEU A 79 15.28 0.48 18.20
C LEU A 79 16.25 1.68 18.35
N GLU A 80 16.23 2.61 17.40
CA GLU A 80 17.01 3.84 17.49
C GLU A 80 16.54 4.68 18.70
N LEU A 81 15.23 4.88 18.89
CA LEU A 81 14.70 5.57 20.07
C LEU A 81 15.11 4.89 21.38
N MET A 82 15.01 3.56 21.46
CA MET A 82 15.46 2.82 22.64
C MET A 82 16.94 3.07 22.94
N SER A 83 17.78 3.07 21.90
CA SER A 83 19.22 3.33 22.03
C SER A 83 19.48 4.76 22.52
N MET A 84 18.74 5.74 22.02
CA MET A 84 18.85 7.13 22.45
C MET A 84 18.38 7.32 23.90
N LEU A 85 17.35 6.60 24.34
CA LEU A 85 16.89 6.60 25.74
C LEU A 85 17.91 5.95 26.67
N ASP A 86 18.57 4.87 26.23
CA ASP A 86 19.68 4.26 26.99
C ASP A 86 20.84 5.26 27.13
N ILE A 87 21.23 5.94 26.04
CA ILE A 87 22.28 6.97 26.06
C ILE A 87 21.89 8.11 27.02
N ALA A 88 20.67 8.63 26.92
CA ALA A 88 20.16 9.66 27.81
C ALA A 88 20.19 9.22 29.29
N SER A 89 19.90 7.93 29.55
CA SER A 89 19.95 7.38 30.91
C SER A 89 21.38 7.25 31.43
N ILE A 90 22.31 6.78 30.61
CA ILE A 90 23.74 6.67 30.96
C ILE A 90 24.34 8.05 31.21
N ALA A 91 23.98 9.04 30.40
CA ALA A 91 24.38 10.43 30.56
C ALA A 91 23.74 11.12 31.77
N GLY A 92 22.82 10.46 32.48
CA GLY A 92 22.11 11.03 33.63
C GLY A 92 21.06 12.09 33.26
N LEU A 93 20.71 12.22 31.98
CA LEU A 93 19.68 13.15 31.50
C LEU A 93 18.26 12.67 31.83
N ILE A 94 18.08 11.36 32.00
CA ILE A 94 16.84 10.74 32.46
C ILE A 94 17.10 9.63 33.47
N SER A 95 16.13 9.33 34.32
CA SER A 95 16.26 8.25 35.30
C SER A 95 16.29 6.87 34.62
N LYS A 96 17.08 5.94 35.18
CA LYS A 96 17.14 4.54 34.70
C LYS A 96 15.78 3.85 34.70
N MET A 97 14.93 4.20 35.66
CA MET A 97 13.56 3.67 35.75
C MET A 97 12.70 4.15 34.57
N ASN A 98 12.71 5.45 34.26
CA ASN A 98 11.91 6.00 33.16
C ASN A 98 12.36 5.44 31.81
N ALA A 99 13.68 5.37 31.59
CA ALA A 99 14.26 4.76 30.40
C ALA A 99 13.87 3.28 30.27
N GLY A 100 13.97 2.53 31.38
CA GLY A 100 13.61 1.11 31.42
C GLY A 100 12.14 0.84 31.09
N ILE A 101 11.21 1.61 31.65
CA ILE A 101 9.76 1.47 31.37
C ILE A 101 9.48 1.69 29.88
N LEU A 102 9.99 2.80 29.31
CA LEU A 102 9.81 3.07 27.89
C LEU A 102 10.42 1.97 27.01
N LYS A 103 11.59 1.48 27.38
CA LYS A 103 12.29 0.43 26.63
C LYS A 103 11.47 -0.85 26.58
N GLU A 104 10.87 -1.27 27.70
CA GLU A 104 9.98 -2.44 27.71
C GLU A 104 8.71 -2.21 26.87
N GLU A 105 8.14 -1.00 26.88
CA GLU A 105 7.00 -0.69 26.01
C GLU A 105 7.37 -0.66 24.52
N PHE A 106 8.55 -0.15 24.15
CA PHE A 106 9.04 -0.24 22.77
C PHE A 106 9.28 -1.68 22.33
N LYS A 107 9.82 -2.55 23.20
CA LYS A 107 9.94 -3.99 22.91
C LYS A 107 8.57 -4.63 22.68
N SER A 108 7.62 -4.36 23.57
CA SER A 108 6.23 -4.83 23.45
C SER A 108 5.57 -4.37 22.15
N PHE A 109 5.86 -3.13 21.73
CA PHE A 109 5.39 -2.58 20.47
C PHE A 109 6.02 -3.26 19.25
N ILE A 110 7.34 -3.50 19.25
CA ILE A 110 8.02 -4.25 18.18
C ILE A 110 7.45 -5.67 18.03
N LEU A 111 7.17 -6.36 19.15
CA LEU A 111 6.54 -7.68 19.11
C LEU A 111 5.15 -7.65 18.48
N GLU A 112 4.38 -6.57 18.69
CA GLU A 112 3.06 -6.41 18.06
C GLU A 112 3.19 -6.09 16.57
N LEU A 113 4.18 -5.30 16.16
CA LEU A 113 4.51 -5.04 14.76
C LEU A 113 4.85 -6.33 14.00
N GLY A 114 5.59 -7.25 14.65
CA GLY A 114 5.86 -8.58 14.12
C GLY A 114 4.57 -9.36 13.86
N LYS A 115 3.70 -9.46 14.87
CA LYS A 115 2.38 -10.13 14.75
C LYS A 115 1.48 -9.49 13.71
N PHE A 116 1.51 -8.17 13.59
CA PHE A 116 0.79 -7.44 12.56
C PHE A 116 1.24 -7.91 11.17
N THR A 117 2.54 -8.03 10.95
CA THR A 117 3.12 -8.46 9.67
C THR A 117 2.85 -9.94 9.35
N GLU A 118 2.97 -10.82 10.34
CA GLU A 118 2.69 -12.27 10.21
C GLU A 118 1.26 -12.55 9.73
N LYS A 119 0.27 -11.80 10.26
CA LYS A 119 -1.13 -11.92 9.81
C LYS A 119 -1.31 -11.70 8.32
N PHE A 120 -0.47 -10.89 7.68
CA PHE A 120 -0.54 -10.71 6.23
C PHE A 120 0.14 -11.84 5.44
N GLU A 121 1.15 -12.51 6.02
CA GLU A 121 1.78 -13.69 5.41
C GLU A 121 0.83 -14.89 5.39
N ASP A 122 0.08 -15.11 6.48
CA ASP A 122 -0.91 -16.18 6.57
C ASP A 122 -2.03 -16.03 5.54
N ASN A 123 -2.55 -14.80 5.35
CA ASN A 123 -3.59 -14.52 4.35
C ASN A 123 -3.12 -14.81 2.91
N LYS A 124 -1.84 -14.58 2.59
CA LYS A 124 -1.28 -14.92 1.27
C LYS A 124 -1.17 -16.44 1.10
N ASN A 125 -0.69 -17.15 2.12
CA ASN A 125 -0.56 -18.61 2.05
C ASN A 125 -1.93 -19.30 1.94
N LEU A 126 -2.96 -18.77 2.62
CA LEU A 126 -4.35 -19.19 2.47
C LEU A 126 -4.89 -18.92 1.06
N SER A 127 -4.64 -17.73 0.49
CA SER A 127 -5.08 -17.38 -0.87
C SER A 127 -4.43 -18.26 -1.94
N VAL A 128 -3.10 -18.45 -1.89
CA VAL A 128 -2.39 -19.32 -2.85
C VAL A 128 -2.85 -20.77 -2.69
N ARG A 129 -2.98 -21.26 -1.46
CA ARG A 129 -3.46 -22.62 -1.20
C ARG A 129 -4.88 -22.84 -1.70
N SER A 130 -5.77 -21.86 -1.57
CA SER A 130 -7.14 -21.95 -2.10
C SER A 130 -7.18 -22.07 -3.63
N ILE A 131 -6.26 -21.41 -4.35
CA ILE A 131 -6.12 -21.54 -5.81
C ILE A 131 -5.67 -22.96 -6.19
N PHE A 132 -4.73 -23.54 -5.44
CA PHE A 132 -4.27 -24.91 -5.66
C PHE A 132 -5.30 -25.97 -5.25
N GLU A 133 -6.03 -25.78 -4.16
CA GLU A 133 -7.10 -26.70 -3.72
C GLU A 133 -8.29 -26.67 -4.69
N GLN A 134 -8.63 -25.50 -5.25
CA GLN A 134 -9.70 -25.39 -6.25
C GLN A 134 -9.36 -26.11 -7.56
N SER A 135 -8.06 -26.21 -7.91
CA SER A 135 -7.61 -27.00 -9.06
C SER A 135 -7.77 -28.52 -8.85
N GLN A 136 -7.80 -29.00 -7.61
CA GLN A 136 -7.99 -30.42 -7.30
C GLN A 136 -9.48 -30.82 -7.31
N ILE A 137 -10.39 -29.90 -6.97
CA ILE A 137 -11.84 -30.14 -7.00
C ILE A 137 -12.35 -30.32 -8.45
N LEU A 138 -11.71 -29.67 -9.43
CA LEU A 138 -12.05 -29.80 -10.85
C LEU A 138 -11.64 -31.14 -11.49
N ASN A 139 -10.81 -31.94 -10.82
CA ASN A 139 -10.35 -33.24 -11.35
C ASN A 139 -11.15 -34.45 -10.85
N THR A 140 -12.19 -34.27 -10.01
CA THR A 140 -12.87 -35.42 -9.38
C THR A 140 -14.30 -35.67 -9.88
N ASN A 141 -14.89 -34.79 -10.71
CA ASN A 141 -16.27 -34.98 -11.19
C ASN A 141 -16.35 -34.84 -12.71
N ASN A 142 -16.15 -35.94 -13.43
CA ASN A 142 -16.59 -36.06 -14.82
C ASN A 142 -17.24 -37.43 -15.04
N ASN A 143 -18.52 -37.51 -14.72
CA ASN A 143 -19.47 -38.40 -15.37
C ASN A 143 -20.77 -37.60 -15.62
N LEU A 144 -21.14 -37.50 -16.91
CA LEU A 144 -22.40 -36.97 -17.49
C LEU A 144 -22.54 -35.43 -17.43
N GLU A 145 -22.76 -34.64 -18.49
CA GLU A 145 -23.21 -34.86 -19.88
C GLU A 145 -22.67 -33.75 -20.82
N LYS A 146 -22.64 -34.09 -22.11
CA LYS A 146 -22.08 -33.33 -23.23
C LYS A 146 -22.82 -32.01 -23.52
N THR A 147 -22.08 -30.90 -23.60
CA THR A 147 -22.33 -29.87 -24.61
C THR A 147 -21.00 -29.31 -25.14
N ASN A 148 -20.77 -29.51 -26.43
CA ASN A 148 -19.58 -29.10 -27.18
C ASN A 148 -19.48 -27.57 -27.28
N PHE A 149 -18.37 -26.98 -26.83
CA PHE A 149 -17.76 -25.83 -27.50
C PHE A 149 -16.23 -25.97 -27.50
N ARG A 150 -15.71 -26.27 -28.70
CA ARG A 150 -14.29 -26.33 -29.05
C ARG A 150 -13.70 -24.91 -29.03
N TYR A 151 -12.61 -24.72 -28.29
CA TYR A 151 -11.46 -23.93 -28.76
C TYR A 151 -10.19 -24.68 -28.35
N GLY A 152 -9.44 -25.13 -29.34
CA GLY A 152 -8.25 -25.95 -29.16
C GLY A 152 -7.05 -25.11 -28.72
N VAL A 153 -6.40 -25.56 -27.66
CA VAL A 153 -5.01 -25.22 -27.36
C VAL A 153 -4.20 -26.48 -27.66
N LYS A 154 -3.36 -26.43 -28.68
CA LYS A 154 -2.36 -27.47 -28.96
C LYS A 154 -1.31 -27.40 -27.86
N ASP A 155 -1.24 -28.45 -27.05
CA ASP A 155 -0.07 -28.77 -26.26
C ASP A 155 1.15 -28.97 -27.16
N ASN A 156 2.26 -28.38 -26.77
CA ASN A 156 3.58 -28.88 -27.11
C ASN A 156 4.55 -28.45 -26.00
N LEU A 157 4.66 -29.28 -24.97
CA LEU A 157 5.81 -29.30 -24.08
C LEU A 157 6.68 -30.49 -24.50
N LEU A 158 7.92 -30.25 -24.92
CA LEU A 158 9.02 -31.17 -24.65
C LEU A 158 10.40 -30.50 -24.82
N TYR A 159 11.14 -30.54 -23.71
CA TYR A 159 12.60 -30.75 -23.53
C TYR A 159 13.65 -29.89 -24.27
N GLY A 160 14.44 -29.20 -23.45
CA GLY A 160 15.90 -29.39 -23.36
C GLY A 160 16.77 -28.94 -24.52
N GLY A 161 17.58 -27.89 -24.31
CA GLY A 161 18.67 -27.55 -25.22
C GLY A 161 19.35 -26.23 -24.91
N GLU A 162 20.53 -26.36 -24.30
CA GLU A 162 21.74 -25.52 -24.30
C GLU A 162 21.76 -24.07 -24.84
N MET A 163 22.57 -23.28 -24.13
CA MET A 163 23.01 -21.93 -24.47
C MET A 163 23.70 -21.84 -25.85
N ARG A 164 23.51 -20.71 -26.56
CA ARG A 164 24.60 -20.02 -27.28
C ARG A 164 24.23 -18.59 -27.68
N ASN A 165 25.17 -17.68 -27.42
CA ASN A 165 25.24 -16.29 -27.88
C ASN A 165 25.24 -16.20 -29.41
N MET A 166 24.62 -15.16 -30.00
CA MET A 166 25.28 -14.36 -31.04
C MET A 166 24.60 -13.00 -31.27
N GLN A 167 25.42 -11.96 -31.31
CA GLN A 167 25.13 -10.59 -31.73
C GLN A 167 24.53 -10.54 -33.14
N THR A 168 23.71 -9.53 -33.44
CA THR A 168 23.95 -8.63 -34.58
C THR A 168 23.30 -7.25 -34.39
N ASN A 169 24.03 -6.26 -34.87
CA ASN A 169 23.81 -4.82 -34.82
C ASN A 169 22.62 -4.32 -35.67
N GLY A 170 22.09 -3.16 -35.30
CA GLY A 170 21.97 -2.06 -36.27
C GLY A 170 20.75 -1.13 -36.19
N LYS A 171 21.01 0.06 -35.62
CA LYS A 171 20.45 1.40 -35.95
C LYS A 171 19.21 1.92 -35.20
N GLU A 172 19.53 2.51 -34.04
CA GLU A 172 19.21 3.87 -33.55
C GLU A 172 18.19 4.74 -34.33
N ASN A 173 17.16 5.24 -33.63
CA ASN A 173 17.14 6.64 -33.16
C ASN A 173 15.88 6.98 -32.33
N GLY A 174 16.06 7.79 -31.29
CA GLY A 174 15.01 8.66 -30.73
C GLY A 174 14.49 8.30 -29.33
N GLY A 175 15.24 8.66 -28.29
CA GLY A 175 14.80 8.57 -26.90
C GLY A 175 13.53 9.39 -26.61
N LYS A 176 12.48 8.72 -26.13
CA LYS A 176 11.38 9.35 -25.37
C LYS A 176 10.97 8.42 -24.23
N ASN A 177 10.87 8.99 -23.03
CA ASN A 177 10.40 8.36 -21.79
C ASN A 177 9.03 7.65 -22.00
N GLY A 178 9.05 6.35 -22.34
CA GLY A 178 7.86 5.55 -22.65
C GLY A 178 6.96 5.20 -21.47
N ASN A 179 7.38 5.49 -20.22
CA ASN A 179 6.57 5.19 -19.03
C ASN A 179 5.52 6.26 -18.70
N GLY A 180 5.64 7.48 -19.25
CA GLY A 180 4.67 8.55 -19.02
C GLY A 180 3.35 8.33 -19.74
N HIS A 181 3.41 7.89 -21.00
CA HIS A 181 2.22 7.66 -21.84
C HIS A 181 1.43 6.42 -21.40
N LYS A 182 2.10 5.30 -21.09
CA LYS A 182 1.44 4.09 -20.59
C LYS A 182 0.63 4.33 -19.31
N ARG A 183 1.17 5.16 -18.39
CA ARG A 183 0.45 5.55 -17.16
C ARG A 183 -0.72 6.49 -17.42
N LYS A 184 -0.64 7.34 -18.44
CA LYS A 184 -1.72 8.24 -18.83
C LYS A 184 -2.91 7.47 -19.42
N ASP A 185 -2.63 6.49 -20.27
CA ASP A 185 -3.66 5.69 -20.93
C ASP A 185 -4.36 4.73 -19.95
N LEU A 186 -3.63 4.14 -18.99
CA LEU A 186 -4.24 3.35 -17.92
C LEU A 186 -5.24 4.16 -17.10
N ARG A 187 -4.86 5.39 -16.70
CA ARG A 187 -5.71 6.28 -15.90
C ARG A 187 -6.96 6.72 -16.65
N LYS A 188 -6.82 7.06 -17.94
CA LYS A 188 -7.96 7.39 -18.80
C LYS A 188 -8.94 6.21 -18.91
N ASN A 189 -8.42 4.99 -19.03
CA ASN A 189 -9.25 3.79 -19.10
C ASN A 189 -9.99 3.53 -17.79
N THR A 190 -9.34 3.72 -16.63
CA THR A 190 -10.01 3.60 -15.32
C THR A 190 -11.10 4.66 -15.13
N ILE A 191 -10.87 5.91 -15.56
CA ILE A 191 -11.89 6.97 -15.54
C ILE A 191 -13.07 6.57 -16.44
N LEU A 192 -12.79 6.04 -17.63
CA LEU A 192 -13.81 5.62 -18.58
C LEU A 192 -14.65 4.44 -18.05
N GLU A 193 -14.00 3.46 -17.42
CA GLU A 193 -14.65 2.31 -16.80
C GLU A 193 -15.53 2.72 -15.63
N PHE A 194 -15.07 3.67 -14.81
CA PHE A 194 -15.85 4.22 -13.71
C PHE A 194 -17.11 4.98 -14.19
N ILE A 195 -16.99 5.79 -15.25
CA ILE A 195 -18.14 6.49 -15.85
C ILE A 195 -19.07 5.50 -16.57
N LYS A 196 -18.57 4.37 -17.08
CA LYS A 196 -19.39 3.28 -17.66
C LYS A 196 -20.26 2.59 -16.62
N GLY A 197 -19.75 2.43 -15.40
CA GLY A 197 -20.49 1.82 -14.29
C GLY A 197 -21.53 2.75 -13.63
N HIS A 198 -21.42 4.06 -13.81
CA HIS A 198 -22.24 5.04 -13.12
C HIS A 198 -22.81 6.12 -14.05
N ASN A 199 -24.15 6.16 -14.16
CA ASN A 199 -24.83 7.24 -14.88
C ASN A 199 -24.73 8.54 -14.06
N ASN A 200 -24.21 9.62 -14.66
CA ASN A 200 -24.13 10.98 -14.09
C ASN A 200 -23.23 11.14 -12.86
N VAL A 201 -21.92 10.97 -13.04
CA VAL A 201 -20.91 11.14 -11.99
C VAL A 201 -20.33 12.55 -11.94
N SER A 202 -20.07 13.05 -10.73
CA SER A 202 -19.38 14.32 -10.51
C SER A 202 -17.88 14.13 -10.32
N ILE A 203 -17.10 15.21 -10.45
CA ILE A 203 -15.64 15.17 -10.22
C ILE A 203 -15.33 14.65 -8.81
N LYS A 204 -16.16 14.99 -7.80
CA LYS A 204 -15.97 14.54 -6.41
C LYS A 204 -16.16 13.03 -6.24
N ASP A 205 -16.95 12.40 -7.10
CA ASP A 205 -17.19 10.95 -7.03
C ASP A 205 -16.07 10.18 -7.76
N ILE A 206 -15.42 10.83 -8.72
CA ILE A 206 -14.34 10.24 -9.53
C ILE A 206 -12.99 10.32 -8.81
N VAL A 207 -12.69 11.44 -8.12
CA VAL A 207 -11.42 11.65 -7.39
C VAL A 207 -11.06 10.55 -6.38
N PRO A 208 -11.97 10.11 -5.49
CA PRO A 208 -11.63 9.09 -4.49
C PRO A 208 -11.41 7.70 -5.11
N ASN A 209 -11.93 7.44 -6.31
CA ASN A 209 -11.81 6.15 -6.99
C ASN A 209 -10.55 6.03 -7.86
N ILE A 210 -9.70 7.07 -7.91
CA ILE A 210 -8.46 7.08 -8.71
C ILE A 210 -7.26 7.31 -7.80
N ILE A 211 -6.47 6.27 -7.60
CA ILE A 211 -5.30 6.29 -6.71
C ILE A 211 -4.18 7.13 -7.34
N GLY A 212 -3.59 8.03 -6.54
CA GLY A 212 -2.39 8.80 -6.91
C GLY A 212 -2.62 9.97 -7.87
N CYS A 213 -3.85 10.48 -8.00
CA CYS A 213 -4.17 11.64 -8.84
C CYS A 213 -4.83 12.75 -8.02
N SER A 214 -4.36 13.99 -8.17
CA SER A 214 -5.05 15.17 -7.66
C SER A 214 -6.26 15.53 -8.53
N GLU A 215 -7.21 16.28 -7.97
CA GLU A 215 -8.40 16.76 -8.69
C GLU A 215 -8.05 17.50 -10.00
N LYS A 216 -6.97 18.30 -10.00
CA LYS A 216 -6.45 18.98 -11.22
C LYS A 216 -5.98 18.02 -12.30
N THR A 217 -5.56 16.81 -11.95
CA THR A 217 -5.13 15.78 -12.91
C THR A 217 -6.35 15.06 -13.48
N VAL A 218 -7.31 14.69 -12.65
CA VAL A 218 -8.60 14.13 -13.10
C VAL A 218 -9.32 15.11 -14.02
N GLN A 219 -9.33 16.41 -13.69
CA GLN A 219 -9.92 17.44 -14.52
C GLN A 219 -9.28 17.53 -15.92
N ARG A 220 -7.94 17.41 -16.01
CA ARG A 220 -7.23 17.40 -17.31
C ARG A 220 -7.53 16.17 -18.15
N GLU A 221 -7.64 15.00 -17.52
CA GLU A 221 -7.99 13.77 -18.23
C GLU A 221 -9.46 13.75 -18.67
N LEU A 222 -10.38 14.30 -17.87
CA LEU A 222 -11.79 14.50 -18.28
C LEU A 222 -11.90 15.44 -19.48
N ILE A 223 -11.12 16.53 -19.52
CA ILE A 223 -11.06 17.41 -20.70
C ILE A 223 -10.51 16.64 -21.92
N SER A 224 -9.50 15.80 -21.74
CA SER A 224 -8.98 14.94 -22.81
C SER A 224 -10.03 13.96 -23.33
N LEU A 225 -10.84 13.37 -22.44
CA LEU A 225 -11.89 12.42 -22.81
C LEU A 225 -13.10 13.08 -23.50
N ILE A 226 -13.40 14.34 -23.16
CA ILE A 226 -14.39 15.17 -23.88
C ILE A 226 -13.89 15.46 -25.30
N ASN A 227 -12.63 15.87 -25.43
CA ASN A 227 -12.02 16.13 -26.75
C ASN A 227 -11.92 14.86 -27.60
N GLU A 228 -11.79 13.69 -26.98
CA GLU A 228 -11.84 12.38 -27.64
C GLU A 228 -13.28 11.88 -27.93
N ASN A 229 -14.32 12.69 -27.69
CA ASN A 229 -15.74 12.37 -27.87
C ASN A 229 -16.23 11.11 -27.11
N LYS A 230 -15.59 10.76 -26.00
CA LYS A 230 -15.97 9.57 -25.21
C LYS A 230 -16.98 9.88 -24.10
N ILE A 231 -17.00 11.12 -23.61
CA ILE A 231 -17.88 11.56 -22.50
C ILE A 231 -18.49 12.94 -22.78
N LYS A 232 -19.75 13.13 -22.38
CA LYS A 232 -20.51 14.39 -22.41
C LYS A 232 -20.43 15.04 -21.04
N LYS A 233 -20.19 16.35 -21.03
CA LYS A 233 -20.26 17.21 -19.84
C LYS A 233 -21.62 17.89 -19.80
N ILE A 234 -22.33 17.75 -18.69
CA ILE A 234 -23.63 18.37 -18.43
C ILE A 234 -23.49 19.29 -17.23
N GLY A 235 -23.55 20.60 -17.44
CA GLY A 235 -23.51 21.63 -16.39
C GLY A 235 -22.35 22.63 -16.52
N GLU A 236 -22.48 23.75 -15.80
CA GLU A 236 -21.51 24.83 -15.81
C GLU A 236 -20.61 24.79 -14.57
N ARG A 237 -19.29 24.93 -14.78
CA ARG A 237 -18.26 24.98 -13.73
C ARG A 237 -18.14 23.69 -12.89
N ARG A 238 -18.11 23.77 -11.55
CA ARG A 238 -17.64 22.68 -10.65
C ARG A 238 -18.70 21.63 -10.32
N TRP A 239 -19.97 21.87 -10.65
CA TRP A 239 -21.06 20.90 -10.48
C TRP A 239 -21.41 20.18 -11.79
N SER A 240 -20.46 20.18 -12.71
CA SER A 240 -20.62 19.47 -13.98
C SER A 240 -20.72 17.97 -13.71
N LYS A 241 -21.72 17.34 -14.32
CA LYS A 241 -21.91 15.89 -14.34
C LYS A 241 -21.39 15.34 -15.66
N TYR A 242 -20.77 14.17 -15.61
CA TYR A 242 -20.18 13.52 -16.77
C TYR A 242 -20.95 12.23 -17.05
N SER A 243 -21.30 12.02 -18.32
CA SER A 243 -21.97 10.81 -18.82
C SER A 243 -21.31 10.37 -20.11
N ILE A 244 -21.51 9.12 -20.53
CA ILE A 244 -20.95 8.63 -21.79
C ILE A 244 -21.70 9.21 -22.98
N VAL A 245 -20.94 9.53 -24.04
CA VAL A 245 -21.52 9.79 -25.35
C VAL A 245 -22.03 8.44 -25.87
N THR A 246 -23.34 8.19 -25.77
CA THR A 246 -24.02 7.32 -26.74
C THR A 246 -24.01 8.02 -28.09
#